data_AF-A0A6P8PPK3-F1
#
_entry.id   AF-A0A6P8PPK3-F1
#
_cell.length_a   1.000
_cell.length_b   1.000
_cell.length_c   1.000
_cell.angle_alpha   90.00
_cell.angle_beta   90.00
_cell.angle_gamma   90.00
#
_symmetry.space_group_name_H-M   'P 1'
#
loop_
_entity.id
_entity.type
_entity.pdbx_description
1 polymer ?
#
loop_
_entity_poly.entity_id
_entity_poly.type
_entity_poly.pdbx_seq_one_letter_code
_entity_poly.pdbx_strand_id
1 'polypeptide(L)'
;MLGSALLRRGISVGTRSLLRCRPQPQPAAASVVLAARCYSHGKQESDEEFDARWVTYFNKPDIDAWELRKGMNTLIGYDLVPEPKIIDAALRACRRLNDLASAIRILEAIKDKAGPHKEIYPYVIQELRPTLDELGISTPEELGLDKA
;
A
#
# COMPACT_ATOMS: atom_id res chain seq x y z
N MET A 1 55.59 21.84 -50.29
CA MET A 1 55.17 22.46 -51.57
C MET A 1 53.87 23.19 -51.28
N LEU A 2 53.96 24.49 -50.99
CA LEU A 2 53.47 25.58 -51.86
C LEU A 2 51.93 25.67 -51.83
N GLY A 3 51.28 26.77 -51.52
CA GLY A 3 51.72 28.15 -51.42
C GLY A 3 50.49 29.03 -51.25
N SER A 4 50.72 30.19 -50.68
CA SER A 4 49.78 31.26 -50.34
C SER A 4 48.93 31.75 -51.51
N ALA A 5 47.72 32.25 -51.23
CA ALA A 5 47.14 33.36 -51.97
C ALA A 5 46.20 34.19 -51.07
N LEU A 6 46.61 35.44 -50.83
CA LEU A 6 45.80 36.52 -50.28
C LEU A 6 44.67 36.89 -51.25
N LEU A 7 43.50 37.33 -50.74
CA LEU A 7 42.95 38.64 -51.17
C LEU A 7 41.88 39.24 -50.24
N ARG A 8 42.25 40.40 -49.69
CA ARG A 8 41.51 41.67 -49.47
C ARG A 8 40.04 41.68 -48.98
N ARG A 9 39.92 42.10 -47.71
CA ARG A 9 39.40 43.41 -47.23
C ARG A 9 37.97 43.82 -47.65
N GLY A 10 37.07 43.87 -46.66
CA GLY A 10 35.88 44.73 -46.65
C GLY A 10 35.60 45.19 -45.22
N ILE A 11 35.78 46.48 -44.95
CA ILE A 11 35.46 47.13 -43.66
C ILE A 11 34.04 47.67 -43.78
N SER A 12 33.18 47.34 -42.81
CA SER A 12 31.93 48.06 -42.56
C SER A 12 31.85 48.37 -41.08
N VAL A 13 32.05 49.65 -40.76
CA VAL A 13 31.87 50.22 -39.42
C VAL A 13 30.36 50.37 -39.19
N GLY A 14 29.77 49.45 -38.44
CA GLY A 14 28.41 49.58 -37.92
C GLY A 14 28.44 50.26 -36.55
N THR A 15 27.95 51.49 -36.47
CA THR A 15 27.73 52.22 -35.21
C THR A 15 26.63 51.52 -34.40
N ARG A 16 27.01 50.82 -33.32
CA ARG A 16 26.03 50.28 -32.36
C ARG A 16 25.53 51.43 -31.48
N SER A 17 24.30 51.85 -31.73
CA SER A 17 23.56 52.74 -30.83
C SER A 17 23.42 52.08 -29.46
N LEU A 18 23.95 52.72 -28.41
CA LEU A 18 23.78 52.31 -27.03
C LEU A 18 22.39 52.74 -26.55
N LEU A 19 21.39 51.87 -26.75
CA LEU A 19 20.13 52.01 -26.03
C LEU A 19 20.37 51.62 -24.56
N ARG A 20 20.34 52.66 -23.72
CA ARG A 20 20.44 52.61 -22.26
C ARG A 20 19.27 51.77 -21.72
N CYS A 21 19.53 50.52 -21.31
CA CYS A 21 18.53 49.73 -20.57
C CYS A 21 18.29 50.39 -19.21
N ARG A 22 17.08 50.93 -19.03
CA ARG A 22 16.61 51.47 -17.76
C ARG A 22 16.31 50.28 -16.83
N PRO A 23 16.88 50.19 -15.62
CA PRO A 23 16.51 49.13 -14.68
C PRO A 23 15.03 49.33 -14.30
N GLN A 24 14.20 48.35 -14.62
CA GLN A 24 12.83 48.27 -14.09
C GLN A 24 12.90 47.84 -12.62
N PRO A 25 12.14 48.47 -11.71
CA PRO A 25 11.98 47.95 -10.36
C PRO A 25 11.30 46.58 -10.43
N GLN A 26 11.98 45.54 -9.94
CA GLN A 26 11.38 44.22 -9.80
C GLN A 26 10.35 44.27 -8.67
N PRO A 27 9.12 43.75 -8.86
CA PRO A 27 8.18 43.61 -7.76
C PRO A 27 8.78 42.62 -6.75
N ALA A 28 8.80 43.01 -5.47
CA ALA A 28 9.25 42.16 -4.39
C ALA A 28 8.50 40.82 -4.43
N ALA A 29 9.22 39.70 -4.35
CA ALA A 29 8.64 38.37 -4.33
C ALA A 29 7.67 38.27 -3.13
N ALA A 30 6.37 38.21 -3.42
CA ALA A 30 5.37 37.97 -2.40
C ALA A 30 5.53 36.53 -1.91
N SER A 31 5.94 36.36 -0.65
CA SER A 31 5.94 35.06 0.02
C SER A 31 4.51 34.54 0.08
N VAL A 32 4.17 33.58 -0.77
CA VAL A 32 2.88 32.87 -0.72
C VAL A 32 2.90 31.99 0.52
N VAL A 33 2.16 32.40 1.56
CA VAL A 33 1.91 31.57 2.73
C VAL A 33 0.98 30.44 2.31
N LEU A 34 1.53 29.24 2.08
CA LEU A 34 0.74 28.03 1.91
C LEU A 34 -0.01 27.74 3.22
N ALA A 35 -1.34 27.76 3.16
CA ALA A 35 -2.18 27.37 4.29
C ALA A 35 -1.91 25.89 4.63
N ALA A 36 -1.34 25.64 5.80
CA ALA A 36 -1.21 24.30 6.34
C ALA A 36 -2.61 23.73 6.59
N ARG A 37 -3.01 22.70 5.84
CA ARG A 37 -4.24 21.96 6.11
C ARG A 37 -3.94 20.92 7.18
N CYS A 38 -4.35 21.18 8.41
CA CYS A 38 -4.28 20.21 9.49
C CYS A 38 -5.41 19.19 9.33
N TYR A 39 -5.12 18.02 8.75
CA TYR A 39 -6.05 16.89 8.71
C TYR A 39 -5.99 16.13 10.05
N SER A 40 -6.68 16.63 11.07
CA SER A 40 -6.84 15.94 12.37
C SER A 40 -8.26 15.43 12.62
N HIS A 41 -9.09 15.32 11.57
CA HIS A 41 -10.48 14.89 11.71
C HIS A 41 -10.65 13.39 11.44
N GLY A 42 -10.70 12.61 12.51
CA GLY A 42 -11.19 11.24 12.50
C GLY A 42 -11.59 10.84 13.92
N LYS A 43 -12.82 10.34 14.10
CA LYS A 43 -13.16 9.62 15.33
C LYS A 43 -12.29 8.36 15.35
N GLN A 44 -11.44 8.20 16.36
CA GLN A 44 -10.76 6.94 16.58
C GLN A 44 -11.80 5.91 17.02
N GLU A 45 -11.93 4.84 16.25
CA GLU A 45 -12.81 3.72 16.58
C GLU A 45 -12.22 2.90 17.73
N SER A 46 -13.06 2.18 18.46
CA SER A 46 -12.59 1.19 19.43
C SER A 46 -12.16 -0.10 18.74
N ASP A 47 -11.43 -0.96 19.46
CA ASP A 47 -10.97 -2.25 18.95
C ASP A 47 -12.16 -3.15 18.59
N GLU A 48 -13.25 -3.10 19.36
CA GLU A 48 -14.47 -3.84 19.07
C GLU A 48 -15.19 -3.31 17.82
N GLU A 49 -15.21 -1.98 17.63
CA GLU A 49 -15.76 -1.36 16.41
C GLU A 49 -14.92 -1.76 15.17
N PHE A 50 -13.59 -1.80 15.31
CA PHE A 50 -12.66 -2.22 14.27
C PHE A 50 -12.90 -3.69 13.88
N ASP A 51 -12.95 -4.57 14.87
CA ASP A 51 -13.19 -6.00 14.66
C ASP A 51 -14.56 -6.26 14.01
N ALA A 52 -15.60 -5.60 14.52
CA ALA A 52 -16.96 -5.74 14.01
C ALA A 52 -17.06 -5.32 12.53
N ARG A 53 -16.36 -4.25 12.13
CA ARG A 53 -16.28 -3.85 10.71
C ARG A 53 -15.63 -4.93 9.85
N TRP A 54 -14.53 -5.52 10.28
CA TRP A 54 -13.83 -6.53 9.48
C TRP A 54 -14.60 -7.84 9.39
N VAL A 55 -15.23 -8.28 10.48
CA VAL A 55 -16.17 -9.41 10.45
C VAL A 55 -17.32 -9.12 9.49
N THR A 56 -17.93 -7.94 9.56
CA THR A 56 -19.02 -7.53 8.66
C THR A 56 -18.57 -7.51 7.19
N TYR A 57 -17.38 -6.98 6.93
CA TYR A 57 -16.79 -6.92 5.59
C TYR A 57 -16.66 -8.30 4.95
N PHE A 58 -16.04 -9.26 5.66
CA PHE A 58 -15.86 -10.61 5.13
C PHE A 58 -17.12 -11.46 5.17
N ASN A 59 -18.11 -11.14 6.01
CA ASN A 59 -19.41 -11.83 6.02
C ASN A 59 -20.37 -11.38 4.91
N LYS A 60 -20.01 -10.37 4.11
CA LYS A 60 -20.81 -9.96 2.96
C LYS A 60 -21.08 -11.18 2.05
N PRO A 61 -22.34 -11.58 1.81
CA PRO A 61 -22.66 -12.87 1.22
C PRO A 61 -22.16 -13.00 -0.23
N ASP A 62 -22.19 -11.90 -0.97
CA ASP A 62 -21.78 -11.75 -2.37
C ASP A 62 -20.40 -11.09 -2.51
N ILE A 63 -19.54 -11.21 -1.49
CA ILE A 63 -18.15 -10.74 -1.59
C ILE A 63 -17.45 -11.40 -2.79
N ASP A 64 -16.80 -10.60 -3.62
CA ASP A 64 -16.08 -11.10 -4.77
C ASP A 64 -14.60 -11.39 -4.45
N ALA A 65 -13.90 -12.07 -5.37
CA ALA A 65 -12.51 -12.44 -5.18
C ALA A 65 -11.57 -11.22 -5.10
N TRP A 66 -11.91 -10.10 -5.74
CA TRP A 66 -11.11 -8.88 -5.66
C TRP A 66 -11.26 -8.22 -4.28
N GLU A 67 -12.47 -8.17 -3.74
CA GLU A 67 -12.76 -7.65 -2.40
C GLU A 67 -12.11 -8.50 -1.31
N LEU A 68 -12.18 -9.83 -1.40
CA LEU A 68 -11.46 -10.70 -0.46
C LEU A 68 -9.97 -10.36 -0.40
N ARG A 69 -9.30 -10.28 -1.56
CA ARG A 69 -7.88 -9.94 -1.64
C ARG A 69 -7.62 -8.52 -1.15
N LYS A 70 -8.47 -7.56 -1.51
CA LYS A 70 -8.33 -6.17 -1.09
C LYS A 70 -8.47 -6.05 0.43
N GLY A 71 -9.43 -6.74 1.02
CA GLY A 71 -9.63 -6.83 2.45
C GLY A 71 -8.40 -7.39 3.15
N MET A 72 -7.96 -8.60 2.77
CA MET A 72 -6.80 -9.24 3.39
C MET A 72 -5.52 -8.41 3.24
N ASN A 73 -5.21 -7.89 2.05
CA ASN A 73 -4.02 -7.05 1.81
C ASN A 73 -4.04 -5.74 2.61
N THR A 74 -5.23 -5.21 2.90
CA THR A 74 -5.37 -4.00 3.73
C THR A 74 -5.25 -4.36 5.21
N LEU A 75 -5.89 -5.45 5.65
CA LEU A 75 -5.90 -5.92 7.04
C LEU A 75 -4.49 -6.27 7.54
N ILE A 76 -3.69 -6.98 6.73
CA ILE A 76 -2.31 -7.32 7.11
C ILE A 76 -1.37 -6.09 7.17
N GLY A 77 -1.80 -4.96 6.61
CA GLY A 77 -1.07 -3.69 6.65
C GLY A 77 -1.14 -2.97 8.00
N TYR A 78 -2.07 -3.34 8.88
CA TYR A 78 -2.12 -2.79 10.25
C TYR A 78 -1.07 -3.45 11.15
N ASP A 79 -0.63 -2.74 12.17
CA ASP A 79 0.32 -3.24 13.17
C ASP A 79 -0.38 -4.08 14.24
N LEU A 80 -1.02 -5.18 13.80
CA LEU A 80 -1.72 -6.14 14.64
C LEU A 80 -1.74 -7.52 13.98
N VAL A 81 -2.01 -8.55 14.77
CA VAL A 81 -2.46 -9.85 14.28
C VAL A 81 -4.00 -9.85 14.36
N PRO A 82 -4.72 -10.09 13.26
CA PRO A 82 -6.18 -10.05 13.29
C PRO A 82 -6.79 -11.13 14.21
N GLU A 83 -7.86 -10.75 14.91
CA GLU A 83 -8.60 -11.63 15.82
C GLU A 83 -9.16 -12.88 15.10
N PRO A 84 -9.22 -14.05 15.76
CA PRO A 84 -9.72 -15.30 15.16
C PRO A 84 -11.11 -15.16 14.51
N LYS A 85 -12.02 -14.37 15.10
CA LYS A 85 -13.35 -14.08 14.52
C LYS A 85 -13.30 -13.40 13.15
N ILE A 86 -12.29 -12.56 12.89
CA ILE A 86 -12.09 -11.93 11.58
C ILE A 86 -11.61 -12.97 10.58
N ILE A 87 -10.69 -13.84 11.00
CA ILE A 87 -10.15 -14.91 10.15
C ILE A 87 -11.21 -15.96 9.84
N ASP A 88 -12.06 -16.34 10.80
CA ASP A 88 -13.22 -17.20 10.56
C ASP A 88 -14.12 -16.66 9.44
N ALA A 89 -14.48 -15.37 9.51
CA ALA A 89 -15.29 -14.72 8.47
C ALA A 89 -14.58 -14.74 7.10
N ALA A 90 -13.27 -14.50 7.07
CA ALA A 90 -12.47 -14.55 5.85
C ALA A 90 -12.37 -15.97 5.25
N LEU A 91 -12.17 -17.00 6.09
CA LEU A 91 -12.15 -18.41 5.65
C LEU A 91 -13.52 -18.85 5.11
N ARG A 92 -14.60 -18.43 5.75
CA ARG A 92 -15.97 -18.65 5.24
C ARG A 92 -16.20 -17.92 3.92
N ALA A 93 -15.61 -16.74 3.71
CA ALA A 93 -15.62 -16.06 2.41
C ALA A 93 -14.87 -16.86 1.34
N CYS A 94 -13.70 -17.41 1.66
CA CYS A 94 -12.96 -18.31 0.76
C CYS A 94 -13.82 -19.53 0.36
N ARG A 95 -14.59 -20.11 1.29
CA ARG A 95 -15.51 -21.21 0.99
C ARG A 95 -16.62 -20.81 0.03
N ARG A 96 -17.22 -19.62 0.19
CA ARG A 96 -18.25 -19.09 -0.74
C ARG A 96 -17.68 -18.86 -2.15
N LEU A 97 -16.43 -18.41 -2.23
CA LEU A 97 -15.70 -18.20 -3.47
C LEU A 97 -15.09 -19.48 -4.07
N ASN A 98 -15.17 -20.62 -3.37
CA ASN A 98 -14.52 -21.89 -3.71
C ASN A 98 -13.00 -21.76 -3.92
N ASP A 99 -12.33 -20.93 -3.12
CA ASP A 99 -10.90 -20.66 -3.21
C ASP A 99 -10.14 -21.20 -1.99
N LEU A 100 -9.76 -22.48 -2.05
CA LEU A 100 -9.00 -23.15 -0.98
C LEU A 100 -7.57 -22.60 -0.85
N ALA A 101 -6.93 -22.23 -1.95
CA ALA A 101 -5.56 -21.73 -1.94
C ALA A 101 -5.46 -20.41 -1.18
N SER A 102 -6.43 -19.51 -1.37
CA SER A 102 -6.50 -18.26 -0.59
C SER A 102 -6.70 -18.52 0.90
N ALA A 103 -7.51 -19.52 1.29
CA ALA A 103 -7.70 -19.86 2.70
C ALA A 103 -6.38 -20.30 3.37
N ILE A 104 -5.61 -21.17 2.71
CA ILE A 104 -4.28 -21.60 3.20
C ILE A 104 -3.34 -20.40 3.27
N ARG A 105 -3.33 -19.56 2.23
CA ARG A 105 -2.48 -18.36 2.16
C ARG A 105 -2.78 -17.35 3.26
N ILE A 106 -4.05 -17.23 3.67
CA ILE A 106 -4.45 -16.41 4.81
C ILE A 106 -3.79 -16.93 6.09
N LEU A 107 -3.82 -18.24 6.36
CA LEU A 107 -3.17 -18.82 7.54
C LEU A 107 -1.65 -18.54 7.55
N GLU A 108 -0.98 -18.66 6.41
CA GLU A 108 0.44 -18.29 6.28
C GLU A 108 0.68 -16.81 6.59
N ALA A 109 -0.18 -15.92 6.08
CA ALA A 109 -0.09 -14.49 6.34
C ALA A 109 -0.28 -14.16 7.83
N ILE A 110 -1.15 -14.87 8.54
CA ILE A 110 -1.34 -14.70 9.99
C ILE A 110 -0.11 -15.18 10.76
N LYS A 111 0.48 -16.29 10.36
CA LYS A 111 1.76 -16.77 10.93
C LYS A 111 2.88 -15.75 10.74
N ASP A 112 2.99 -15.16 9.55
CA ASP A 112 3.97 -14.12 9.25
C ASP A 112 3.73 -12.84 10.06
N LYS A 113 2.46 -12.42 10.21
CA LYS A 113 2.08 -11.25 11.02
C LYS A 113 2.41 -11.38 12.49
N ALA A 114 2.45 -12.59 13.04
CA ALA A 114 2.88 -12.82 14.42
C ALA A 114 4.38 -12.52 14.63
N GLY A 115 5.20 -12.53 13.57
CA GLY A 115 6.62 -12.21 13.65
C GLY A 115 7.37 -13.07 14.68
N PRO A 116 8.07 -12.47 15.66
CA PRO A 116 8.82 -13.22 16.68
C PRO A 116 7.92 -13.88 17.74
N HIS A 117 6.64 -13.53 17.81
CA HIS A 117 5.68 -13.99 18.83
C HIS A 117 5.09 -15.36 18.46
N LYS A 118 5.86 -16.41 18.73
CA LYS A 118 5.55 -17.80 18.31
C LYS A 118 4.29 -18.37 18.96
N GLU A 119 3.81 -17.78 20.04
CA GLU A 119 2.62 -18.16 20.79
C GLU A 119 1.30 -17.75 20.10
N ILE A 120 1.32 -16.70 19.26
CA ILE A 120 0.09 -16.13 18.69
C ILE A 120 -0.54 -17.07 17.66
N TYR A 121 0.25 -17.57 16.69
CA TYR A 121 -0.29 -18.41 15.63
C TYR A 121 -0.89 -19.73 16.14
N PRO A 122 -0.26 -20.47 17.08
CA PRO A 122 -0.89 -21.63 17.73
C PRO A 122 -2.22 -21.31 18.41
N TYR A 123 -2.33 -20.16 19.08
CA TYR A 123 -3.59 -19.70 19.68
C TYR A 123 -4.66 -19.46 18.59
N VAL A 124 -4.32 -18.76 17.50
CA VAL A 124 -5.26 -18.53 16.40
C VAL A 124 -5.74 -19.85 15.78
N ILE A 125 -4.82 -20.80 15.56
CA ILE A 125 -5.16 -22.13 15.03
C ILE A 125 -6.04 -22.93 16.00
N GLN A 126 -5.83 -22.79 17.31
CA GLN A 126 -6.69 -23.42 18.32
C GLN A 126 -8.13 -22.88 18.23
N GLU A 127 -8.30 -21.56 18.20
CA GLU A 127 -9.62 -20.93 18.14
C GLU A 127 -10.32 -21.20 16.79
N LEU A 128 -9.57 -21.33 15.71
CA LEU A 128 -10.10 -21.62 14.38
C LEU A 128 -10.31 -23.11 14.11
N ARG A 129 -9.86 -24.02 14.99
CA ARG A 129 -9.94 -25.47 14.75
C ARG A 129 -11.36 -25.95 14.37
N PRO A 130 -12.44 -25.50 15.04
CA PRO A 130 -13.80 -25.88 14.64
C PRO A 130 -14.13 -25.50 13.19
N THR A 131 -13.71 -24.32 12.73
CA THR A 131 -13.93 -23.84 11.37
C THR A 131 -13.06 -24.58 10.35
N LEU A 132 -11.80 -24.87 10.69
CA LEU A 132 -10.91 -25.63 9.82
C LEU A 132 -11.45 -27.04 9.57
N ASP A 133 -11.94 -27.70 10.62
CA ASP A 133 -12.53 -29.03 10.55
C ASP A 133 -13.87 -29.01 9.77
N GLU A 134 -14.73 -28.03 10.02
CA GLU A 134 -16.00 -27.84 9.30
C GLU A 134 -15.80 -27.63 7.79
N LEU A 135 -14.83 -26.78 7.42
CA LEU A 135 -14.60 -26.37 6.03
C LEU A 135 -13.64 -27.30 5.27
N GLY A 136 -12.97 -28.21 5.98
CA GLY A 136 -11.97 -29.12 5.41
C GLY A 136 -10.70 -28.39 4.93
N ILE A 137 -10.25 -27.40 5.70
CA ILE A 137 -9.06 -26.59 5.37
C ILE A 137 -7.87 -27.13 6.15
N SER A 138 -6.89 -27.69 5.44
CA SER A 138 -5.61 -28.09 6.04
C SER A 138 -4.73 -26.87 6.34
N THR A 139 -3.99 -26.92 7.44
CA THR A 139 -3.02 -25.84 7.75
C THR A 139 -1.78 -25.95 6.84
N PRO A 140 -1.01 -24.84 6.67
CA PRO A 140 0.26 -24.89 5.94
C PRO A 140 1.21 -25.98 6.44
N GLU A 141 1.24 -26.23 7.76
CA GLU A 141 2.07 -27.27 8.38
C GLU A 141 1.61 -28.69 8.02
N GLU A 142 0.30 -28.93 7.99
CA GLU A 142 -0.28 -30.23 7.60
C GLU A 142 0.01 -30.56 6.13
N LEU A 143 0.14 -29.52 5.29
CA LEU A 143 0.51 -29.64 3.88
C LEU A 143 2.04 -29.64 3.65
N GLY A 144 2.84 -29.39 4.68
CA GLY A 144 4.29 -29.27 4.60
C GLY A 144 4.79 -28.04 3.83
N LEU A 145 3.95 -27.00 3.70
CA LEU A 145 4.29 -25.72 3.04
C LEU A 145 5.12 -24.79 3.93
N ASP A 146 5.26 -25.11 5.21
CA ASP A 146 6.07 -24.36 6.17
C ASP A 146 7.58 -24.66 6.08
N LYS A 147 7.97 -25.63 5.25
CA LYS A 147 9.34 -26.11 5.09
C LYS A 147 9.93 -25.58 3.78
N ALA A 148 11.18 -25.10 3.84
CA ALA A 148 11.96 -24.65 2.69
C ALA A 148 12.83 -25.77 2.12
#